data_AF-A0A4S2UX71-F1
#
_entry.id   AF-A0A4S2UX71-F1
#
_cell.length_a   1.000
_cell.length_b   1.000
_cell.length_c   1.000
_cell.angle_alpha   90.00
_cell.angle_beta   90.00
_cell.angle_gamma   90.00
#
_symmetry.space_group_name_H-M   'P 1'
#
loop_
_entity.id
_entity.type
_entity.pdbx_description
1 polymer ?
#
loop_
_entity_poly.entity_id
_entity_poly.type
_entity_poly.pdbx_seq_one_letter_code
_entity_poly.pdbx_strand_id
1 'polypeptide(L)'
;MTGAGYAVIVLLALLLFGGGLLAGRRTARPVRTSDVGTPVEHATFETLHTASLAAPPLRAGLTEESARRSARRLRSLLGTDALCLTDRDRVLVWDGEGDHHGRHVMDQVRGVLAGGRDTAFRSECDDLDCPLRWAVAVPLTVDHRVLGTLIAYAPRESAVLARAAGEVARWVCVQLELAELDRSRTQLIEAEIRALRAQISPHFIFNSLAAIASFVRTDPEQARELLLEFADFTRYSFRSHGDFTTLADELHSIDQYLALVRARFGERLSVTLQVAPEVLPVALPFLCLQPLVENAVKHGLEGAVTSSRITISALDAGSEAEVVIEDDGTGMDPERLRHILRGEGGKSTGIGLLNVDERLRQVYGDDYGLVIETGIGAGMRITVRLPKYRAGVHGS
;
A
#
# COMPACT_ATOMS: atom_id res chain seq x y z
N MET A 1 -51.10 -3.77 -68.46
CA MET A 1 -51.36 -5.05 -67.75
C MET A 1 -52.65 -4.89 -66.97
N THR A 2 -53.67 -5.69 -67.32
CA THR A 2 -55.04 -5.56 -66.80
C THR A 2 -55.12 -5.98 -65.33
N GLY A 3 -56.02 -5.35 -64.56
CA GLY A 3 -56.16 -5.58 -63.10
C GLY A 3 -56.39 -7.04 -62.68
N ALA A 4 -56.80 -7.89 -63.61
CA ALA A 4 -56.89 -9.34 -63.41
C ALA A 4 -55.54 -10.01 -63.11
N GLY A 5 -54.43 -9.50 -63.67
CA GLY A 5 -53.09 -10.08 -63.44
C GLY A 5 -52.58 -9.87 -62.02
N TYR A 6 -52.89 -8.72 -61.41
CA TYR A 6 -52.50 -8.43 -60.02
C TYR A 6 -53.25 -9.28 -59.01
N ALA A 7 -54.56 -9.51 -59.25
CA ALA A 7 -55.37 -10.33 -58.36
C ALA A 7 -54.86 -11.78 -58.27
N VAL A 8 -54.42 -12.35 -59.40
CA VAL A 8 -53.88 -13.72 -59.44
C VAL A 8 -52.55 -13.82 -58.68
N ILE A 9 -51.65 -12.84 -58.82
CA ILE A 9 -50.36 -12.84 -58.14
C ILE A 9 -50.53 -12.70 -56.61
N VAL A 10 -51.45 -11.83 -56.16
CA VAL A 10 -51.73 -11.65 -54.73
C VAL A 10 -52.37 -12.92 -54.14
N LEU A 11 -53.27 -13.58 -54.86
CA LEU A 11 -53.87 -14.83 -54.41
C LEU A 11 -52.83 -15.95 -54.31
N LEU A 12 -51.91 -16.04 -55.27
CA LEU A 12 -50.83 -17.03 -55.25
C LEU A 12 -49.85 -16.79 -54.09
N ALA A 13 -49.52 -15.53 -53.82
CA ALA A 13 -48.66 -15.14 -52.70
C ALA A 13 -49.32 -15.46 -51.35
N LEU A 14 -50.62 -15.21 -51.20
CA LEU A 14 -51.36 -15.56 -49.98
C LEU A 14 -51.47 -17.07 -49.78
N LEU A 15 -51.65 -17.85 -50.85
CA LEU A 15 -51.67 -19.31 -50.78
C LEU A 15 -50.30 -19.89 -50.43
N LEU A 16 -49.22 -19.35 -51.00
CA LEU A 16 -47.84 -19.75 -50.65
C LEU A 16 -47.48 -19.37 -49.21
N PHE A 17 -47.90 -18.19 -48.75
CA PHE A 17 -47.64 -17.73 -47.38
C PHE A 17 -48.47 -18.53 -46.36
N GLY A 18 -49.74 -18.77 -46.64
CA GLY A 18 -50.61 -19.62 -45.82
C GLY A 18 -50.15 -21.07 -45.77
N GLY A 19 -49.72 -21.63 -46.91
CA GLY A 19 -49.13 -22.96 -47.02
C GLY A 19 -47.83 -23.09 -46.25
N GLY A 20 -46.94 -22.09 -46.35
CA GLY A 20 -45.69 -22.02 -45.59
C GLY A 20 -45.92 -21.93 -44.07
N LEU A 21 -46.91 -21.16 -43.62
CA LEU A 21 -47.29 -21.07 -42.20
C LEU A 21 -47.88 -22.38 -41.66
N LEU A 22 -48.72 -23.06 -42.43
CA LEU A 22 -49.31 -24.34 -42.02
C LEU A 22 -48.28 -25.47 -42.02
N ALA A 23 -47.38 -25.50 -43.01
CA ALA A 23 -46.27 -26.43 -43.07
C ALA A 23 -45.25 -26.18 -41.95
N GLY A 24 -44.96 -24.90 -41.64
CA GLY A 24 -44.12 -24.50 -40.52
C GLY A 24 -44.71 -24.88 -39.16
N ARG A 25 -46.04 -24.77 -38.98
CA ARG A 25 -46.71 -25.22 -37.75
C ARG A 25 -46.82 -26.74 -37.62
N ARG A 26 -46.91 -27.48 -38.74
CA ARG A 26 -46.93 -28.96 -38.72
C ARG A 26 -45.55 -29.60 -38.61
N THR A 27 -44.49 -28.90 -39.06
CA THR A 27 -43.10 -29.37 -38.94
C THR A 27 -42.34 -28.78 -37.75
N ALA A 28 -42.92 -27.78 -37.06
CA ALA A 28 -42.51 -27.35 -35.73
C ALA A 28 -42.71 -28.49 -34.73
N ARG A 29 -41.75 -29.42 -34.71
CA ARG A 29 -41.51 -30.28 -33.55
C ARG A 29 -41.35 -29.36 -32.33
N PRO A 30 -41.93 -29.70 -31.18
CA PRO A 30 -41.65 -28.94 -29.97
C PRO A 30 -40.14 -28.95 -29.79
N VAL A 31 -39.55 -27.76 -29.78
CA VAL A 31 -38.15 -27.59 -29.37
C VAL A 31 -38.13 -28.01 -27.91
N ARG A 32 -37.83 -29.30 -27.67
CA ARG A 32 -37.29 -29.74 -26.40
C ARG A 32 -35.93 -29.06 -26.32
N THR A 33 -35.88 -27.90 -25.68
CA THR A 33 -34.66 -27.46 -25.04
C THR A 33 -34.34 -28.56 -24.03
N SER A 34 -33.48 -29.49 -24.42
CA SER A 34 -32.77 -30.32 -23.46
C SER A 34 -31.97 -29.34 -22.63
N ASP A 35 -32.52 -28.93 -21.49
CA ASP A 35 -31.76 -28.34 -20.41
C ASP A 35 -30.77 -29.44 -20.02
N VAL A 36 -29.52 -29.29 -20.45
CA VAL A 36 -28.48 -30.33 -20.29
C VAL A 36 -27.95 -30.20 -18.87
N GLY A 37 -28.76 -30.59 -17.91
CA GLY A 37 -28.43 -30.55 -16.49
C GLY A 37 -29.48 -31.25 -15.65
N THR A 38 -29.03 -32.02 -14.67
CA THR A 38 -29.86 -32.53 -13.58
C THR A 38 -30.28 -31.35 -12.68
N PRO A 39 -31.40 -31.45 -11.94
CA PRO A 39 -31.80 -30.41 -10.98
C PRO A 39 -30.70 -30.07 -9.95
N VAL A 40 -29.84 -31.03 -9.62
CA VAL A 40 -28.68 -30.84 -8.74
C VAL A 40 -27.59 -30.00 -9.41
N GLU A 41 -27.29 -30.23 -10.69
CA GLU A 41 -26.33 -29.42 -11.44
C GLU A 41 -26.80 -27.97 -11.57
N HIS A 42 -28.10 -27.75 -11.84
CA HIS A 42 -28.69 -26.41 -11.86
C HIS A 42 -28.60 -25.71 -10.49
N ALA A 43 -28.98 -26.39 -9.41
CA ALA A 43 -28.88 -25.83 -8.06
C ALA A 43 -27.44 -25.50 -7.66
N THR A 44 -26.50 -26.38 -8.05
CA THR A 44 -25.06 -26.17 -7.80
C THR A 44 -24.54 -24.97 -8.57
N PHE A 45 -24.87 -24.87 -9.86
CA PHE A 45 -24.50 -23.72 -10.70
C PHE A 45 -25.07 -22.41 -10.13
N GLU A 46 -26.36 -22.36 -9.80
CA GLU A 46 -27.00 -21.16 -9.24
C GLU A 46 -26.38 -20.72 -7.91
N THR A 47 -26.02 -21.69 -7.06
CA THR A 47 -25.32 -21.43 -5.80
C THR A 47 -23.94 -20.80 -6.06
N LEU A 48 -23.13 -21.42 -6.90
CA LEU A 48 -21.79 -20.93 -7.24
C LEU A 48 -21.85 -19.57 -7.95
N HIS A 49 -22.79 -19.40 -8.87
CA HIS A 49 -23.01 -18.16 -9.58
C HIS A 49 -23.41 -17.03 -8.63
N THR A 50 -24.36 -17.28 -7.72
CA THR A 50 -24.79 -16.30 -6.71
C THR A 50 -23.64 -15.93 -5.77
N ALA A 51 -22.82 -16.89 -5.35
CA ALA A 51 -21.62 -16.63 -4.55
C ALA A 51 -20.61 -15.76 -5.32
N SER A 52 -20.35 -16.07 -6.59
CA SER A 52 -19.43 -15.28 -7.44
C SER A 52 -19.86 -13.82 -7.60
N LEU A 53 -21.17 -13.55 -7.58
CA LEU A 53 -21.72 -12.19 -7.67
C LEU A 53 -21.71 -11.47 -6.31
N ALA A 54 -21.75 -12.20 -5.20
CA ALA A 54 -21.69 -11.63 -3.85
C ALA A 54 -20.25 -11.29 -3.39
N ALA A 55 -19.23 -11.90 -4.01
CA ALA A 55 -17.83 -11.72 -3.63
C ALA A 55 -17.27 -10.31 -3.89
N PRO A 56 -17.41 -9.68 -5.07
CA PRO A 56 -16.74 -8.43 -5.39
C PRO A 56 -17.00 -7.28 -4.40
N PRO A 57 -18.25 -7.03 -3.92
CA PRO A 57 -18.47 -6.00 -2.91
C PRO A 57 -17.78 -6.32 -1.58
N LEU A 58 -17.74 -7.58 -1.15
CA LEU A 58 -17.08 -8.00 0.09
C LEU A 58 -15.55 -7.83 0.02
N ARG A 59 -14.95 -7.89 -1.18
CA ARG A 59 -13.52 -7.60 -1.38
C ARG A 59 -13.16 -6.13 -1.17
N ALA A 60 -14.14 -5.25 -0.97
CA ALA A 60 -13.90 -3.88 -0.50
C ALA A 60 -13.84 -3.77 1.04
N GLY A 61 -14.01 -4.88 1.75
CA GLY A 61 -14.10 -4.95 3.22
C GLY A 61 -15.55 -4.90 3.72
N LEU A 62 -15.74 -5.06 5.04
CA LEU A 62 -17.06 -5.06 5.67
C LEU A 62 -17.50 -3.62 5.96
N THR A 63 -18.32 -3.06 5.08
CA THR A 63 -18.84 -1.68 5.14
C THR A 63 -20.33 -1.67 4.86
N GLU A 64 -21.03 -0.57 5.16
CA GLU A 64 -22.46 -0.44 4.88
C GLU A 64 -22.78 -0.64 3.39
N GLU A 65 -21.95 -0.07 2.50
CA GLU A 65 -22.14 -0.17 1.05
C GLU A 65 -21.92 -1.60 0.53
N SER A 66 -20.81 -2.24 0.92
CA SER A 66 -20.50 -3.62 0.51
C SER A 66 -21.53 -4.61 1.04
N ALA A 67 -21.92 -4.45 2.30
CA ALA A 67 -22.97 -5.24 2.93
C ALA A 67 -24.29 -5.09 2.16
N ARG A 68 -24.72 -3.86 1.84
CA ARG A 68 -25.94 -3.60 1.05
C ARG A 68 -25.91 -4.24 -0.33
N ARG A 69 -24.76 -4.22 -1.00
CA ARG A 69 -24.59 -4.82 -2.33
C ARG A 69 -24.59 -6.35 -2.32
N SER A 70 -24.15 -6.97 -1.22
CA SER A 70 -24.07 -8.44 -1.11
C SER A 70 -25.27 -9.08 -0.39
N ALA A 71 -26.02 -8.34 0.43
CA ALA A 71 -27.06 -8.89 1.31
C ALA A 71 -28.10 -9.74 0.57
N ARG A 72 -28.67 -9.26 -0.53
CA ARG A 72 -29.67 -10.00 -1.31
C ARG A 72 -29.15 -11.34 -1.84
N ARG A 73 -27.89 -11.36 -2.28
CA ARG A 73 -27.24 -12.57 -2.80
C ARG A 73 -26.95 -13.56 -1.67
N LEU A 74 -26.46 -13.08 -0.54
CA LEU A 74 -26.24 -13.87 0.66
C LEU A 74 -27.54 -14.46 1.21
N ARG A 75 -28.64 -13.69 1.23
CA ARG A 75 -29.97 -14.17 1.61
C ARG A 75 -30.44 -15.30 0.68
N SER A 76 -30.25 -15.11 -0.63
CA SER A 76 -30.58 -16.13 -1.63
C SER A 76 -29.75 -17.41 -1.48
N LEU A 77 -28.46 -17.30 -1.12
CA LEU A 77 -27.59 -18.46 -0.86
C LEU A 77 -28.05 -19.27 0.35
N LEU A 78 -28.52 -18.58 1.40
CA LEU A 78 -28.99 -19.22 2.63
C LEU A 78 -30.42 -19.73 2.53
N GLY A 79 -31.19 -19.28 1.53
CA GLY A 79 -32.62 -19.60 1.41
C GLY A 79 -33.43 -19.16 2.63
N THR A 80 -33.09 -17.99 3.18
CA THR A 80 -33.63 -17.47 4.44
C THR A 80 -34.57 -16.28 4.20
N ASP A 81 -35.53 -16.05 5.09
CA ASP A 81 -36.55 -15.01 4.88
C ASP A 81 -35.98 -13.60 5.05
N ALA A 82 -35.06 -13.43 6.01
CA ALA A 82 -34.30 -12.20 6.21
C ALA A 82 -32.84 -12.46 6.59
N LEU A 83 -31.97 -11.55 6.18
CA LEU A 83 -30.54 -11.53 6.48
C LEU A 83 -30.16 -10.16 7.05
N CYS A 84 -29.34 -10.17 8.09
CA CYS A 84 -28.72 -8.97 8.64
C CYS A 84 -27.20 -9.12 8.67
N LEU A 85 -26.47 -8.06 8.32
CA LEU A 85 -25.03 -7.95 8.56
C LEU A 85 -24.78 -6.78 9.52
N THR A 86 -23.85 -6.98 10.45
CA THR A 86 -23.46 -6.00 11.47
C THR A 86 -21.95 -5.80 11.44
N ASP A 87 -21.49 -4.63 11.86
CA ASP A 87 -20.13 -4.46 12.38
C ASP A 87 -20.16 -4.64 13.92
N ARG A 88 -19.15 -4.14 14.65
CA ARG A 88 -19.13 -4.25 16.13
C ARG A 88 -20.06 -3.25 16.82
N ASP A 89 -20.46 -2.18 16.13
CA ASP A 89 -21.10 -1.01 16.71
C ASP A 89 -22.56 -0.86 16.25
N ARG A 90 -22.89 -1.32 15.04
CA ARG A 90 -24.18 -1.09 14.38
C ARG A 90 -24.52 -2.13 13.32
N VAL A 91 -25.78 -2.08 12.90
CA VAL A 91 -26.30 -2.81 11.74
C VAL A 91 -25.82 -2.13 10.46
N LEU A 92 -25.22 -2.90 9.54
CA LEU A 92 -24.78 -2.44 8.22
C LEU A 92 -25.90 -2.57 7.18
N VAL A 93 -26.67 -3.65 7.24
CA VAL A 93 -27.79 -3.89 6.32
C VAL A 93 -28.78 -4.89 6.90
N TRP A 94 -30.06 -4.66 6.59
CA TRP A 94 -31.14 -5.64 6.67
C TRP A 94 -31.70 -5.89 5.26
N ASP A 95 -31.83 -7.15 4.85
CA ASP A 95 -32.46 -7.55 3.58
C ASP A 95 -33.48 -8.66 3.84
N GLY A 96 -34.73 -8.47 3.37
CA GLY A 96 -35.83 -9.42 3.57
C GLY A 96 -36.97 -8.84 4.41
N GLU A 97 -37.81 -9.74 4.93
CA GLU A 97 -38.97 -9.37 5.74
C GLU A 97 -38.56 -8.84 7.14
N GLY A 98 -39.49 -8.23 7.87
CA GLY A 98 -39.31 -7.96 9.31
C GLY A 98 -38.28 -6.88 9.69
N ASP A 99 -38.13 -5.81 8.91
CA ASP A 99 -37.18 -4.70 9.19
C ASP A 99 -37.33 -4.07 10.60
N HIS A 100 -38.50 -4.22 11.24
CA HIS A 100 -38.74 -3.80 12.62
C HIS A 100 -37.83 -4.51 13.65
N HIS A 101 -37.28 -5.69 13.31
CA HIS A 101 -36.29 -6.39 14.13
C HIS A 101 -34.92 -5.69 14.16
N GLY A 102 -34.61 -4.84 13.18
CA GLY A 102 -33.31 -4.18 13.05
C GLY A 102 -32.87 -3.39 14.29
N ARG A 103 -33.82 -2.90 15.10
CA ARG A 103 -33.54 -2.08 16.30
C ARG A 103 -32.91 -2.84 17.46
N HIS A 104 -33.14 -4.14 17.58
CA HIS A 104 -32.69 -4.96 18.73
C HIS A 104 -31.55 -5.92 18.38
N VAL A 105 -31.09 -5.94 17.12
CA VAL A 105 -30.08 -6.89 16.64
C VAL A 105 -28.78 -6.79 17.44
N MET A 106 -28.31 -5.57 17.71
CA MET A 106 -27.01 -5.37 18.37
C MET A 106 -26.98 -5.91 19.81
N ASP A 107 -28.12 -5.86 20.52
CA ASP A 107 -28.23 -6.44 21.86
C ASP A 107 -28.21 -7.97 21.79
N GLN A 108 -28.85 -8.56 20.79
CA GLN A 108 -28.92 -10.01 20.60
C GLN A 108 -27.57 -10.62 20.20
N VAL A 109 -26.76 -9.92 19.39
CA VAL A 109 -25.46 -10.44 18.91
C VAL A 109 -24.27 -10.07 19.79
N ARG A 110 -24.47 -9.34 20.90
CA ARG A 110 -23.39 -8.91 21.81
C ARG A 110 -22.53 -10.09 22.29
N GLY A 111 -23.16 -11.22 22.62
CA GLY A 111 -22.46 -12.44 23.03
C GLY A 111 -21.60 -13.05 21.92
N VAL A 112 -22.07 -12.96 20.67
CA VAL A 112 -21.34 -13.45 19.48
C VAL A 112 -20.14 -12.55 19.18
N LEU A 113 -20.32 -11.23 19.23
CA LEU A 113 -19.27 -10.24 19.00
C LEU A 113 -18.14 -10.31 20.05
N ALA A 114 -18.48 -10.69 21.28
CA ALA A 114 -17.53 -10.86 22.39
C ALA A 114 -16.86 -12.24 22.40
N GLY A 115 -17.64 -13.30 22.18
CA GLY A 115 -17.17 -14.69 22.32
C GLY A 115 -16.66 -15.33 21.04
N GLY A 116 -16.99 -14.78 19.86
CA GLY A 116 -16.61 -15.33 18.57
C GLY A 116 -17.21 -16.72 18.31
N ARG A 117 -18.41 -17.00 18.82
CA ARG A 117 -19.10 -18.30 18.68
C ARG A 117 -20.48 -18.14 18.08
N ASP A 118 -20.79 -19.02 17.13
CA ASP A 118 -22.09 -19.16 16.51
C ASP A 118 -23.18 -19.34 17.58
N THR A 119 -24.29 -18.63 17.45
CA THR A 119 -25.41 -18.72 18.39
C THR A 119 -26.72 -18.77 17.62
N ALA A 120 -27.54 -19.78 17.94
CA ALA A 120 -28.95 -19.82 17.52
C ALA A 120 -29.83 -19.33 18.66
N PHE A 121 -30.79 -18.46 18.36
CA PHE A 121 -31.68 -17.88 19.36
C PHE A 121 -33.08 -17.66 18.79
N ARG A 122 -34.06 -17.59 19.70
CA ARG A 122 -35.43 -17.21 19.36
C ARG A 122 -35.48 -15.70 19.17
N SER A 123 -36.08 -15.25 18.06
CA SER A 123 -36.27 -13.84 17.79
C SER A 123 -37.47 -13.32 18.58
N GLU A 124 -37.23 -12.34 19.46
CA GLU A 124 -38.28 -11.65 20.20
C GLU A 124 -38.97 -10.61 19.29
N CYS A 125 -40.29 -10.72 19.18
CA CYS A 125 -41.10 -9.80 18.40
C CYS A 125 -42.49 -9.68 19.00
N ASP A 126 -42.96 -8.44 19.16
CA ASP A 126 -44.31 -8.14 19.64
C ASP A 126 -45.39 -8.42 18.59
N ASP A 127 -45.01 -8.51 17.32
CA ASP A 127 -45.90 -8.86 16.23
C ASP A 127 -46.15 -10.39 16.22
N LEU A 128 -47.41 -10.78 16.48
CA LEU A 128 -47.89 -12.16 16.54
C LEU A 128 -47.95 -12.84 15.16
N ASP A 129 -48.00 -12.07 14.08
CA ASP A 129 -48.00 -12.57 12.70
C ASP A 129 -46.61 -12.55 12.07
N CYS A 130 -45.59 -12.04 12.77
CA CYS A 130 -44.23 -12.00 12.25
C CYS A 130 -43.68 -13.42 11.97
N PRO A 131 -43.21 -13.69 10.74
CA PRO A 131 -42.68 -14.99 10.36
C PRO A 131 -41.26 -15.22 10.87
N LEU A 132 -40.56 -14.21 11.39
CA LEU A 132 -39.17 -14.34 11.85
C LEU A 132 -39.12 -14.72 13.33
N ARG A 133 -39.19 -16.01 13.64
CA ARG A 133 -39.22 -16.53 15.02
C ARG A 133 -37.90 -17.07 15.53
N TRP A 134 -36.97 -17.38 14.63
CA TRP A 134 -35.66 -17.92 14.95
C TRP A 134 -34.57 -17.24 14.15
N ALA A 135 -33.38 -17.14 14.73
CA ALA A 135 -32.22 -16.58 14.08
C ALA A 135 -30.96 -17.39 14.40
N VAL A 136 -30.03 -17.42 13.46
CA VAL A 136 -28.66 -17.89 13.69
C VAL A 136 -27.71 -16.74 13.41
N ALA A 137 -26.89 -16.40 14.39
CA ALA A 137 -25.84 -15.41 14.29
C ALA A 137 -24.46 -16.09 14.26
N VAL A 138 -23.66 -15.75 13.25
CA VAL A 138 -22.33 -16.29 13.03
C VAL A 138 -21.32 -15.12 12.96
N PRO A 139 -20.22 -15.16 13.73
CA PRO A 139 -19.23 -14.09 13.71
C PRO A 139 -18.48 -14.07 12.37
N LEU A 140 -18.18 -12.85 11.90
CA LEU A 140 -17.29 -12.62 10.77
C LEU A 140 -15.91 -12.24 11.32
N THR A 141 -14.92 -13.09 11.12
CA THR A 141 -13.57 -12.94 11.68
C THR A 141 -12.52 -12.77 10.60
N VAL A 142 -11.55 -11.90 10.84
CA VAL A 142 -10.31 -11.77 10.08
C VAL A 142 -9.17 -11.69 11.09
N ASP A 143 -8.11 -12.49 10.91
CA ASP A 143 -6.95 -12.56 11.83
C ASP A 143 -7.35 -12.69 13.31
N HIS A 144 -8.27 -13.62 13.61
CA HIS A 144 -8.81 -13.88 14.95
C HIS A 144 -9.57 -12.71 15.60
N ARG A 145 -9.82 -11.62 14.87
CA ARG A 145 -10.62 -10.47 15.31
C ARG A 145 -12.02 -10.56 14.70
N VAL A 146 -13.05 -10.48 15.55
CA VAL A 146 -14.45 -10.37 15.10
C VAL A 146 -14.68 -8.97 14.54
N LEU A 147 -14.96 -8.88 13.24
CA LEU A 147 -15.31 -7.63 12.54
C LEU A 147 -16.80 -7.30 12.67
N GLY A 148 -17.64 -8.33 12.83
CA GLY A 148 -19.08 -8.18 12.79
C GLY A 148 -19.79 -9.53 12.85
N THR A 149 -21.06 -9.53 12.47
CA THR A 149 -21.91 -10.74 12.53
C THR A 149 -22.79 -10.87 11.29
N LEU A 150 -22.93 -12.08 10.78
CA LEU A 150 -23.95 -12.47 9.82
C LEU A 150 -25.11 -13.13 10.57
N ILE A 151 -26.32 -12.60 10.42
CA ILE A 151 -27.53 -13.14 11.05
C ILE A 151 -28.52 -13.57 9.97
N ALA A 152 -28.99 -14.81 10.04
CA ALA A 152 -30.01 -15.36 9.16
C ALA A 152 -31.28 -15.70 9.96
N TYR A 153 -32.44 -15.21 9.51
CA TYR A 153 -33.73 -15.37 10.19
C TYR A 153 -34.66 -16.34 9.45
N ALA A 154 -35.35 -17.16 10.22
CA ALA A 154 -36.28 -18.17 9.74
C ALA A 154 -37.51 -18.35 10.66
N PRO A 155 -38.57 -19.05 10.21
CA PRO A 155 -39.80 -19.22 10.98
C PRO A 155 -39.71 -20.27 12.08
N ARG A 156 -38.70 -21.13 12.00
CA ARG A 156 -38.46 -22.22 12.94
C ARG A 156 -36.98 -22.51 13.05
N GLU A 157 -36.61 -23.13 14.16
CA GLU A 157 -35.25 -23.62 14.37
C GLU A 157 -34.86 -24.60 13.26
N SER A 158 -33.67 -24.42 12.69
CA SER A 158 -33.15 -25.23 11.59
C SER A 158 -31.66 -25.45 11.72
N ALA A 159 -31.26 -26.68 12.05
CA ALA A 159 -29.86 -27.08 12.10
C ALA A 159 -29.18 -26.99 10.71
N VAL A 160 -29.94 -27.15 9.63
CA VAL A 160 -29.43 -27.01 8.25
C VAL A 160 -29.07 -25.55 7.98
N LEU A 161 -29.95 -24.61 8.37
CA LEU A 161 -29.66 -23.18 8.23
C LEU A 161 -28.46 -22.78 9.08
N ALA A 162 -28.34 -23.30 10.30
CA ALA A 162 -27.18 -23.00 11.15
C ALA A 162 -25.86 -23.43 10.50
N ARG A 163 -25.81 -24.63 9.92
CA ARG A 163 -24.63 -25.12 9.18
C ARG A 163 -24.36 -24.28 7.92
N ALA A 164 -25.41 -23.98 7.15
CA ALA A 164 -25.28 -23.17 5.94
C ALA A 164 -24.80 -21.74 6.24
N ALA A 165 -25.31 -21.12 7.31
CA ALA A 165 -24.86 -19.83 7.81
C ALA A 165 -23.38 -19.87 8.20
N GLY A 166 -22.93 -20.94 8.85
CA GLY A 166 -21.52 -21.18 9.15
C GLY A 166 -20.63 -21.24 7.89
N GLU A 167 -21.06 -21.97 6.85
CA GLU A 167 -20.31 -22.06 5.59
C GLU A 167 -20.27 -20.72 4.84
N VAL A 168 -21.40 -20.02 4.75
CA VAL A 168 -21.48 -18.72 4.08
C VAL A 168 -20.66 -17.68 4.85
N ALA A 169 -20.70 -17.68 6.18
CA ALA A 169 -19.88 -16.79 7.00
C ALA A 169 -18.38 -17.07 6.81
N ARG A 170 -17.95 -18.34 6.80
CA ARG A 170 -16.56 -18.71 6.47
C ARG A 170 -16.16 -18.18 5.10
N TRP A 171 -17.00 -18.37 4.10
CA TRP A 171 -16.75 -17.87 2.75
C TRP A 171 -16.66 -16.33 2.70
N VAL A 172 -17.53 -15.62 3.44
CA VAL A 172 -17.45 -14.16 3.61
C VAL A 172 -16.14 -13.76 4.29
N CYS A 173 -15.72 -14.45 5.36
CA CYS A 173 -14.45 -14.18 6.05
C CYS A 173 -13.26 -14.26 5.08
N VAL A 174 -13.21 -15.28 4.21
CA VAL A 174 -12.18 -15.39 3.18
C VAL A 174 -12.19 -14.19 2.22
N GLN A 175 -13.36 -13.66 1.83
CA GLN A 175 -13.40 -12.45 0.99
C GLN A 175 -12.92 -11.20 1.73
N LEU A 176 -13.17 -11.11 3.04
CA LEU A 176 -12.73 -10.00 3.89
C LEU A 176 -11.21 -10.07 4.17
N GLU A 177 -10.66 -11.27 4.37
CA GLU A 177 -9.22 -11.51 4.47
C GLU A 177 -8.49 -11.07 3.21
N LEU A 178 -9.01 -11.44 2.03
CA LEU A 178 -8.46 -10.98 0.75
C LEU A 178 -8.49 -9.44 0.62
N ALA A 179 -9.55 -8.79 1.09
CA ALA A 179 -9.65 -7.33 1.10
C ALA A 179 -8.60 -6.67 2.02
N GLU A 180 -8.29 -7.28 3.17
CA GLU A 180 -7.27 -6.78 4.10
C GLU A 180 -5.86 -6.97 3.52
N LEU A 181 -5.60 -8.12 2.88
CA LEU A 181 -4.34 -8.41 2.20
C LEU A 181 -4.07 -7.43 1.04
N ASP A 182 -5.05 -7.20 0.16
CA ASP A 182 -4.91 -6.28 -0.97
C ASP A 182 -4.66 -4.84 -0.50
N ARG A 183 -5.34 -4.42 0.58
CA ARG A 183 -5.11 -3.10 1.20
C ARG A 183 -3.71 -2.99 1.77
N SER A 184 -3.24 -3.99 2.52
CA SER A 184 -1.89 -4.01 3.07
C SER A 184 -0.83 -3.97 1.96
N ARG A 185 -1.02 -4.72 0.88
CA ARG A 185 -0.12 -4.72 -0.28
C ARG A 185 -0.07 -3.35 -0.95
N THR A 186 -1.23 -2.72 -1.14
CA THR A 186 -1.30 -1.38 -1.74
C THR A 186 -0.59 -0.35 -0.86
N GLN A 187 -0.79 -0.40 0.46
CA GLN A 187 -0.10 0.48 1.42
C GLN A 187 1.42 0.28 1.41
N LEU A 188 1.89 -0.97 1.29
CA LEU A 188 3.30 -1.28 1.16
C LEU A 188 3.89 -0.67 -0.12
N ILE A 189 3.24 -0.89 -1.26
CA ILE A 189 3.65 -0.30 -2.55
C ILE A 189 3.70 1.23 -2.46
N GLU A 190 2.69 1.87 -1.85
CA GLU A 190 2.67 3.32 -1.65
C GLU A 190 3.78 3.80 -0.71
N ALA A 191 4.14 2.99 0.30
CA ALA A 191 5.26 3.28 1.19
C ALA A 191 6.60 3.16 0.46
N GLU A 192 6.79 2.11 -0.34
CA GLU A 192 7.97 1.92 -1.20
C GLU A 192 8.12 3.05 -2.22
N ILE A 193 7.04 3.41 -2.92
CA ILE A 193 7.05 4.54 -3.87
C ILE A 193 7.38 5.85 -3.14
N ARG A 194 6.84 6.08 -1.94
CA ARG A 194 7.20 7.25 -1.12
C ARG A 194 8.67 7.23 -0.72
N ALA A 195 9.21 6.08 -0.33
CA ALA A 195 10.62 5.91 0.02
C ALA A 195 11.53 6.18 -1.20
N LEU A 196 11.17 5.65 -2.37
CA LEU A 196 11.88 5.91 -3.63
C LEU A 196 11.84 7.40 -4.02
N ARG A 197 10.67 8.05 -3.92
CA ARG A 197 10.52 9.49 -4.19
C ARG A 197 11.30 10.38 -3.21
N ALA A 198 11.61 9.87 -2.01
CA ALA A 198 12.38 10.61 -1.00
C ALA A 198 13.89 10.55 -1.22
N GLN A 199 14.41 9.71 -2.13
CA GLN A 199 15.86 9.53 -2.32
C GLN A 199 16.56 10.73 -2.96
N ILE A 200 15.83 11.66 -3.59
CA ILE A 200 16.36 12.98 -3.96
C ILE A 200 15.38 14.05 -3.51
N SER A 201 15.83 14.99 -2.68
CA SER A 201 15.02 16.13 -2.27
C SER A 201 14.57 16.94 -3.50
N PRO A 202 13.26 17.07 -3.78
CA PRO A 202 12.79 17.90 -4.89
C PRO A 202 13.30 19.34 -4.79
N HIS A 203 13.49 19.82 -3.56
CA HIS A 203 14.08 21.11 -3.27
C HIS A 203 15.55 21.20 -3.72
N PHE A 204 16.35 20.14 -3.59
CA PHE A 204 17.70 20.11 -4.13
C PHE A 204 17.69 20.30 -5.65
N ILE A 205 16.84 19.54 -6.37
CA ILE A 205 16.70 19.66 -7.83
C ILE A 205 16.40 21.10 -8.26
N PHE A 206 15.38 21.73 -7.65
CA PHE A 206 15.01 23.11 -7.99
C PHE A 206 16.13 24.10 -7.68
N ASN A 207 16.82 23.95 -6.55
CA ASN A 207 17.89 24.86 -6.16
C ASN A 207 19.12 24.72 -7.06
N SER A 208 19.51 23.50 -7.42
CA SER A 208 20.63 23.24 -8.31
C SER A 208 20.37 23.84 -9.69
N LEU A 209 19.17 23.65 -10.25
CA LEU A 209 18.79 24.27 -11.52
C LEU A 209 18.74 25.80 -11.46
N ALA A 210 18.26 26.39 -10.36
CA ALA A 210 18.26 27.83 -10.18
C ALA A 210 19.69 28.42 -10.08
N ALA A 211 20.59 27.73 -9.37
CA ALA A 211 22.00 28.12 -9.29
C ALA A 211 22.65 28.07 -10.68
N ILE A 212 22.50 26.96 -11.40
CA ILE A 212 22.98 26.79 -12.78
C ILE A 212 22.45 27.92 -13.67
N ALA A 213 21.15 28.20 -13.62
CA ALA A 213 20.52 29.24 -14.44
C ALA A 213 21.12 30.63 -14.18
N SER A 214 21.62 30.90 -12.97
CA SER A 214 22.26 32.18 -12.64
C SER A 214 23.60 32.38 -13.36
N PHE A 215 24.32 31.29 -13.68
CA PHE A 215 25.60 31.32 -14.40
C PHE A 215 25.44 31.37 -15.92
N VAL A 216 24.30 30.96 -16.48
CA VAL A 216 24.10 30.85 -17.95
C VAL A 216 24.43 32.14 -18.71
N ARG A 217 24.23 33.32 -18.11
CA ARG A 217 24.52 34.62 -18.74
C ARG A 217 25.88 35.20 -18.36
N THR A 218 26.39 34.89 -17.17
CA THR A 218 27.60 35.50 -16.59
C THR A 218 28.84 34.65 -16.79
N ASP A 219 28.71 33.33 -16.66
CA ASP A 219 29.76 32.33 -16.89
C ASP A 219 29.14 31.06 -17.52
N PRO A 220 28.95 31.05 -18.86
CA PRO A 220 28.35 29.91 -19.55
C PRO A 220 29.17 28.62 -19.46
N GLU A 221 30.49 28.72 -19.29
CA GLU A 221 31.36 27.55 -19.14
C GLU A 221 31.14 26.89 -17.78
N GLN A 222 31.13 27.68 -16.70
CA GLN A 222 30.78 27.19 -15.37
C GLN A 222 29.35 26.63 -15.31
N ALA A 223 28.39 27.25 -16.01
CA ALA A 223 27.04 26.72 -16.12
C ALA A 223 27.01 25.34 -16.80
N ARG A 224 27.84 25.13 -17.84
CA ARG A 224 27.96 23.83 -18.51
C ARG A 224 28.57 22.77 -17.60
N GLU A 225 29.61 23.11 -16.86
CA GLU A 225 30.25 22.19 -15.90
C GLU A 225 29.25 21.75 -14.82
N LEU A 226 28.55 22.70 -14.19
CA LEU A 226 27.53 22.41 -13.18
C LEU A 226 26.36 21.57 -13.74
N LEU A 227 25.99 21.75 -15.02
CA LEU A 227 24.99 20.90 -15.67
C LEU A 227 25.46 19.45 -15.81
N LEU A 228 26.74 19.25 -16.16
CA LEU A 228 27.32 17.91 -16.26
C LEU A 228 27.42 17.25 -14.89
N GLU A 229 27.92 17.97 -13.88
CA GLU A 229 27.96 17.52 -12.48
C GLU A 229 26.56 17.15 -11.98
N PHE A 230 25.56 17.97 -12.27
CA PHE A 230 24.17 17.68 -11.93
C PHE A 230 23.64 16.42 -12.63
N ALA A 231 23.96 16.22 -13.91
CA ALA A 231 23.56 15.04 -14.64
C ALA A 231 24.23 13.76 -14.12
N ASP A 232 25.51 13.84 -13.78
CA ASP A 232 26.27 12.71 -13.22
C ASP A 232 25.81 12.38 -11.80
N PHE A 233 25.63 13.39 -10.92
CA PHE A 233 25.05 13.22 -9.59
C PHE A 233 23.67 12.58 -9.64
N THR A 234 22.83 13.05 -10.57
CA THR A 234 21.48 12.52 -10.76
C THR A 234 21.52 11.07 -11.27
N ARG A 235 22.43 10.75 -12.19
CA ARG A 235 22.64 9.38 -12.67
C ARG A 235 23.13 8.45 -11.54
N TYR A 236 24.03 8.92 -10.69
CA TYR A 236 24.47 8.16 -9.52
C TYR A 236 23.30 7.94 -8.56
N SER A 237 22.61 9.00 -8.14
CA SER A 237 21.49 8.95 -7.18
C SER A 237 20.31 8.08 -7.64
N PHE A 238 20.08 7.94 -8.96
CA PHE A 238 19.04 7.09 -9.55
C PHE A 238 19.53 5.71 -10.01
N ARG A 239 20.82 5.38 -9.85
CA ARG A 239 21.33 4.05 -10.23
C ARG A 239 20.51 3.00 -9.48
N SER A 240 20.02 1.99 -10.22
CA SER A 240 19.29 0.87 -9.63
C SER A 240 20.14 0.26 -8.52
N HIS A 241 19.58 0.23 -7.31
CA HIS A 241 20.24 -0.16 -6.07
C HIS A 241 21.12 -1.40 -6.26
N GLY A 242 22.43 -1.19 -6.40
CA GLY A 242 23.40 -2.21 -6.06
C GLY A 242 23.48 -2.24 -4.53
N ASP A 243 23.61 -3.43 -3.94
CA ASP A 243 23.67 -3.55 -2.47
C ASP A 243 24.88 -2.77 -1.90
N PHE A 244 25.96 -2.66 -2.68
CA PHE A 244 27.23 -2.06 -2.27
C PHE A 244 27.91 -1.24 -3.38
N THR A 245 28.68 -0.24 -2.98
CA THR A 245 29.53 0.63 -3.81
C THR A 245 30.91 0.76 -3.14
N THR A 246 31.83 1.52 -3.74
CA THR A 246 33.13 1.82 -3.11
C THR A 246 33.12 3.20 -2.45
N LEU A 247 33.98 3.39 -1.45
CA LEU A 247 34.16 4.70 -0.81
C LEU A 247 34.57 5.75 -1.85
N ALA A 248 35.34 5.37 -2.86
CA ALA A 248 35.70 6.23 -3.98
C ALA A 248 34.47 6.75 -4.75
N ASP A 249 33.56 5.85 -5.11
CA ASP A 249 32.36 6.22 -5.87
C ASP A 249 31.43 7.13 -5.06
N GLU A 250 31.28 6.85 -3.77
CA GLU A 250 30.43 7.65 -2.90
C GLU A 250 31.04 9.03 -2.62
N LEU A 251 32.34 9.12 -2.38
CA LEU A 251 33.05 10.40 -2.25
C LEU A 251 33.01 11.21 -3.55
N HIS A 252 33.06 10.55 -4.72
CA HIS A 252 32.93 11.22 -6.00
C HIS A 252 31.55 11.86 -6.17
N SER A 253 30.48 11.13 -5.82
CA SER A 253 29.12 11.70 -5.85
C SER A 253 28.95 12.84 -4.84
N ILE A 254 29.54 12.72 -3.66
CA ILE A 254 29.57 13.77 -2.64
C ILE A 254 30.27 15.03 -3.17
N ASP A 255 31.39 14.91 -3.87
CA ASP A 255 32.09 16.09 -4.43
C ASP A 255 31.24 16.81 -5.48
N GLN A 256 30.55 16.07 -6.35
CA GLN A 256 29.60 16.64 -7.32
C GLN A 256 28.43 17.37 -6.62
N TYR A 257 27.87 16.77 -5.57
CA TYR A 257 26.86 17.41 -4.75
C TYR A 257 27.38 18.72 -4.13
N LEU A 258 28.57 18.69 -3.54
CA LEU A 258 29.17 19.86 -2.89
C LEU A 258 29.52 20.95 -3.89
N ALA A 259 29.91 20.62 -5.13
CA ALA A 259 30.14 21.59 -6.19
C ALA A 259 28.86 22.39 -6.52
N LEU A 260 27.71 21.70 -6.64
CA LEU A 260 26.41 22.34 -6.86
C LEU A 260 25.99 23.23 -5.68
N VAL A 261 26.22 22.77 -4.45
CA VAL A 261 25.92 23.56 -3.25
C VAL A 261 26.85 24.78 -3.14
N ARG A 262 28.15 24.62 -3.41
CA ARG A 262 29.14 25.73 -3.43
C ARG A 262 28.77 26.78 -4.47
N ALA A 263 28.33 26.37 -5.67
CA ALA A 263 27.89 27.31 -6.70
C ALA A 263 26.70 28.17 -6.24
N ARG A 264 25.82 27.62 -5.40
CA ARG A 264 24.67 28.34 -4.85
C ARG A 264 25.03 29.29 -3.71
N PHE A 265 25.88 28.83 -2.78
CA PHE A 265 26.16 29.56 -1.54
C PHE A 265 27.45 30.39 -1.58
N GLY A 266 28.26 30.22 -2.62
CA GLY A 266 29.53 30.92 -2.81
C GLY A 266 30.45 30.73 -1.60
N GLU A 267 31.07 31.82 -1.15
CA GLU A 267 32.01 31.83 -0.02
C GLU A 267 31.36 31.50 1.34
N ARG A 268 30.03 31.40 1.43
CA ARG A 268 29.34 31.04 2.66
C ARG A 268 29.52 29.57 3.04
N LEU A 269 30.01 28.71 2.13
CA LEU A 269 30.29 27.31 2.41
C LEU A 269 31.76 27.00 2.11
N SER A 270 32.49 26.61 3.16
CA SER A 270 33.86 26.11 3.05
C SER A 270 33.87 24.60 3.29
N VAL A 271 34.39 23.84 2.33
CA VAL A 271 34.45 22.37 2.43
C VAL A 271 35.90 21.93 2.36
N THR A 272 36.32 21.09 3.31
CA THR A 272 37.65 20.48 3.34
C THR A 272 37.52 18.96 3.23
N LEU A 273 38.15 18.36 2.22
CA LEU A 273 38.23 16.91 2.06
C LEU A 273 39.64 16.41 2.40
N GLN A 274 39.73 15.39 3.25
CA GLN A 274 40.99 14.75 3.66
C GLN A 274 40.86 13.23 3.53
N VAL A 275 41.26 12.69 2.38
CA VAL A 275 41.02 11.29 2.03
C VAL A 275 42.34 10.56 1.84
N ALA A 276 42.55 9.51 2.61
CA ALA A 276 43.66 8.58 2.45
C ALA A 276 43.39 7.67 1.21
N PRO A 277 44.31 7.58 0.23
CA PRO A 277 44.09 6.76 -0.96
C PRO A 277 43.83 5.28 -0.68
N GLU A 278 44.36 4.76 0.43
CA GLU A 278 44.29 3.35 0.81
C GLU A 278 42.88 2.91 1.21
N VAL A 279 42.01 3.85 1.60
CA VAL A 279 40.63 3.54 2.02
C VAL A 279 39.61 3.66 0.88
N LEU A 280 40.00 4.25 -0.26
CA LEU A 280 39.13 4.42 -1.43
C LEU A 280 38.44 3.12 -1.92
N PRO A 281 39.12 1.95 -1.93
CA PRO A 281 38.49 0.71 -2.40
C PRO A 281 37.53 0.05 -1.40
N VAL A 282 37.40 0.57 -0.18
CA VAL A 282 36.55 -0.02 0.86
C VAL A 282 35.10 -0.04 0.38
N ALA A 283 34.47 -1.21 0.44
CA ALA A 283 33.10 -1.39 0.01
C ALA A 283 32.13 -1.01 1.13
N LEU A 284 31.08 -0.28 0.77
CA LEU A 284 30.03 0.20 1.69
C LEU A 284 28.65 0.18 1.04
N PRO A 285 27.56 0.17 1.84
CA PRO A 285 26.21 0.21 1.30
C PRO A 285 26.01 1.47 0.47
N PHE A 286 25.33 1.35 -0.66
CA PHE A 286 25.05 2.50 -1.52
C PHE A 286 24.27 3.60 -0.76
N LEU A 287 24.66 4.87 -0.97
CA LEU A 287 24.09 6.06 -0.28
C LEU A 287 24.17 5.98 1.26
N CYS A 288 25.33 5.57 1.79
CA CYS A 288 25.60 5.54 3.22
C CYS A 288 26.08 6.91 3.75
N LEU A 289 27.03 7.53 3.06
CA LEU A 289 27.67 8.79 3.45
C LEU A 289 26.93 10.02 2.90
N GLN A 290 26.34 9.94 1.71
CA GLN A 290 25.66 11.10 1.10
C GLN A 290 24.61 11.74 2.03
N PRO A 291 23.69 10.98 2.68
CA PRO A 291 22.70 11.57 3.59
C PRO A 291 23.34 12.30 4.78
N LEU A 292 24.52 11.86 5.23
CA LEU A 292 25.26 12.48 6.33
C LEU A 292 25.85 13.83 5.91
N VAL A 293 26.38 13.91 4.69
CA VAL A 293 26.89 15.16 4.11
C VAL A 293 25.75 16.15 3.83
N GLU A 294 24.62 15.67 3.31
CA GLU A 294 23.43 16.52 3.13
C GLU A 294 22.93 17.10 4.46
N ASN A 295 22.98 16.30 5.52
CA ASN A 295 22.63 16.73 6.87
C ASN A 295 23.60 17.82 7.38
N ALA A 296 24.91 17.61 7.21
CA ALA A 296 25.95 18.59 7.57
C ALA A 296 25.78 19.92 6.81
N VAL A 297 25.50 19.88 5.49
CA VAL A 297 25.23 21.07 4.69
C VAL A 297 23.98 21.80 5.16
N LYS A 298 22.90 21.06 5.41
CA LYS A 298 21.65 21.65 5.88
C LYS A 298 21.84 22.36 7.22
N HIS A 299 22.43 21.70 8.21
CA HIS A 299 22.61 22.25 9.54
C HIS A 299 23.68 23.34 9.62
N GLY A 300 24.76 23.19 8.85
CA GLY A 300 25.78 24.23 8.73
C GLY A 300 25.21 25.53 8.15
N LEU A 301 24.28 25.44 7.20
CA LEU A 301 23.65 26.62 6.59
C LEU A 301 22.41 27.12 7.34
N GLU A 302 21.74 26.28 8.14
CA GLU A 302 20.63 26.65 9.04
C GLU A 302 21.18 27.36 10.31
N GLY A 303 21.33 28.68 10.22
CA GLY A 303 21.68 29.54 11.36
C GLY A 303 23.01 30.28 11.24
N ALA A 304 23.85 29.94 10.27
CA ALA A 304 25.11 30.65 10.02
C ALA A 304 24.87 32.05 9.42
N VAL A 305 25.17 33.08 10.22
CA VAL A 305 25.05 34.52 9.84
C VAL A 305 26.13 34.94 8.83
N THR A 306 27.25 34.21 8.73
CA THR A 306 28.41 34.63 7.91
C THR A 306 29.01 33.51 7.05
N SER A 307 29.39 32.35 7.60
CA SER A 307 29.93 31.21 6.83
C SER A 307 29.78 29.89 7.58
N SER A 308 29.70 28.77 6.86
CA SER A 308 29.68 27.41 7.39
C SER A 308 30.90 26.62 6.88
N ARG A 309 31.48 25.79 7.74
CA ARG A 309 32.60 24.90 7.45
C ARG A 309 32.15 23.46 7.59
N ILE A 310 32.45 22.66 6.58
CA ILE A 310 32.28 21.21 6.59
C ILE A 310 33.63 20.55 6.35
N THR A 311 33.98 19.61 7.21
CA THR A 311 35.17 18.78 7.06
C THR A 311 34.75 17.33 6.85
N ILE A 312 35.23 16.72 5.77
CA ILE A 312 35.03 15.30 5.47
C ILE A 312 36.42 14.65 5.45
N SER A 313 36.68 13.75 6.39
CA SER A 313 37.89 12.95 6.40
C SER A 313 37.58 11.47 6.23
N ALA A 314 38.47 10.76 5.55
CA ALA A 314 38.44 9.31 5.40
C ALA A 314 39.86 8.79 5.59
N LEU A 315 40.12 8.17 6.74
CA LEU A 315 41.45 7.82 7.21
C LEU A 315 41.57 6.32 7.45
N ASP A 316 42.79 5.81 7.32
CA ASP A 316 43.11 4.43 7.68
C ASP A 316 43.16 4.26 9.21
N ALA A 317 42.35 3.34 9.74
CA ALA A 317 42.31 2.93 11.15
C ALA A 317 42.65 1.43 11.31
N GLY A 318 43.64 0.94 10.57
CA GLY A 318 44.14 -0.44 10.69
C GLY A 318 43.28 -1.44 9.91
N SER A 319 42.42 -2.18 10.61
CA SER A 319 41.47 -3.11 9.97
C SER A 319 40.22 -2.41 9.40
N GLU A 320 40.05 -1.13 9.73
CA GLU A 320 38.89 -0.33 9.39
C GLU A 320 39.32 0.94 8.65
N ALA A 321 38.39 1.51 7.89
CA ALA A 321 38.43 2.89 7.45
C ALA A 321 37.51 3.71 8.35
N GLU A 322 38.02 4.83 8.86
CA GLU A 322 37.25 5.78 9.64
C GLU A 322 36.88 6.98 8.76
N VAL A 323 35.59 7.21 8.58
CA VAL A 323 35.06 8.37 7.86
C VAL A 323 34.40 9.31 8.86
N VAL A 324 34.87 10.56 8.90
CA VAL A 324 34.34 11.60 9.79
C VAL A 324 33.75 12.73 8.96
N ILE A 325 32.51 13.12 9.28
CA ILE A 325 31.82 14.26 8.68
C ILE A 325 31.52 15.23 9.82
N GLU A 326 32.10 16.42 9.77
CA GLU A 326 32.00 17.45 10.80
C GLU A 326 31.48 18.76 10.21
N ASP A 327 30.49 19.37 10.87
CA ASP A 327 30.04 20.74 10.61
C ASP A 327 30.18 21.65 11.82
N ASP A 328 30.31 22.96 11.58
CA ASP A 328 30.36 24.01 12.59
C ASP A 328 29.00 24.69 12.83
N GLY A 329 27.91 23.99 12.51
CA GLY A 329 26.56 24.51 12.60
C GLY A 329 26.04 24.71 14.03
N THR A 330 24.74 24.93 14.14
CA THR A 330 24.08 25.18 15.44
C THR A 330 24.05 23.97 16.37
N GLY A 331 24.38 22.78 15.86
CA GLY A 331 24.34 21.51 16.58
C GLY A 331 22.93 21.12 17.04
N MET A 332 22.84 20.00 17.75
CA MET A 332 21.57 19.47 18.27
C MET A 332 21.66 19.22 19.78
N ASP A 333 20.54 19.34 20.46
CA ASP A 333 20.41 18.87 21.84
C ASP A 333 20.64 17.34 21.90
N PRO A 334 21.60 16.86 22.71
CA PRO A 334 21.90 15.43 22.85
C PRO A 334 20.70 14.58 23.31
N GLU A 335 19.79 15.13 24.12
CA GLU A 335 18.58 14.41 24.53
C GLU A 335 17.64 14.19 23.34
N ARG A 336 17.40 15.23 22.56
CA ARG A 336 16.65 15.12 21.30
C ARG A 336 17.28 14.13 20.32
N LEU A 337 18.60 14.13 20.16
CA LEU A 337 19.30 13.17 19.32
C LEU A 337 19.06 11.72 19.80
N ARG A 338 19.12 11.47 21.11
CA ARG A 338 18.82 10.15 21.69
C ARG A 338 17.40 9.69 21.37
N HIS A 339 16.41 10.57 21.44
CA HIS A 339 15.03 10.23 21.06
C HIS A 339 14.89 9.93 19.57
N ILE A 340 15.59 10.66 18.70
CA ILE A 340 15.61 10.41 17.26
C ILE A 340 16.20 9.02 16.96
N LEU A 341 17.33 8.67 17.56
CA LEU A 341 17.98 7.37 17.39
C LEU A 341 17.16 6.20 17.96
N ARG A 342 16.20 6.46 18.86
CA ARG A 342 15.24 5.48 19.38
C ARG A 342 13.94 5.39 18.58
N GLY A 343 13.78 6.20 17.52
CA GLY A 343 12.55 6.27 16.75
C GLY A 343 11.39 6.99 17.46
N GLU A 344 11.66 7.68 18.57
CA GLU A 344 10.68 8.41 19.39
C GLU A 344 10.50 9.88 18.92
N GLY A 345 11.26 10.31 17.91
CA GLY A 345 11.24 11.67 17.36
C GLY A 345 10.15 11.91 16.30
N GLY A 346 9.64 13.14 16.23
CA GLY A 346 8.65 13.57 15.22
C GLY A 346 9.13 13.46 13.75
N LYS A 347 8.14 13.29 12.85
CA LYS A 347 8.20 12.80 11.46
C LYS A 347 9.10 13.49 10.40
N SER A 348 10.03 14.41 10.73
CA SER A 348 10.72 15.17 9.65
C SER A 348 12.19 15.51 9.82
N THR A 349 12.84 15.28 10.96
CA THR A 349 14.21 15.78 11.21
C THR A 349 15.27 14.72 11.54
N GLY A 350 14.97 13.42 11.39
CA GLY A 350 15.89 12.35 11.80
C GLY A 350 15.90 11.08 10.94
N ILE A 351 15.10 11.04 9.86
CA ILE A 351 14.92 9.83 9.05
C ILE A 351 16.22 9.42 8.34
N GLY A 352 17.03 10.40 7.90
CA GLY A 352 18.29 10.13 7.20
C GLY A 352 19.33 9.44 8.07
N LEU A 353 19.59 9.97 9.27
CA LEU A 353 20.60 9.43 10.19
C LEU A 353 20.23 8.04 10.70
N LEU A 354 18.96 7.83 11.09
CA LEU A 354 18.48 6.54 11.58
C LEU A 354 18.56 5.46 10.50
N ASN A 355 18.17 5.77 9.26
CA ASN A 355 18.23 4.82 8.17
C ASN A 355 19.67 4.39 7.83
N VAL A 356 20.63 5.32 7.91
CA VAL A 356 22.05 5.01 7.70
C VAL A 356 22.58 4.13 8.84
N ASP A 357 22.25 4.48 10.09
CA ASP A 357 22.65 3.72 11.28
C ASP A 357 22.12 2.28 11.26
N GLU A 358 20.84 2.09 10.97
CA GLU A 358 20.23 0.76 10.84
C GLU A 358 20.86 -0.05 9.70
N ARG A 359 21.12 0.58 8.55
CA ARG A 359 21.75 -0.09 7.40
C ARG A 359 23.17 -0.55 7.70
N LEU A 360 23.96 0.29 8.36
CA LEU A 360 25.31 -0.06 8.79
C LEU A 360 25.29 -1.24 9.77
N ARG A 361 24.38 -1.23 10.76
CA ARG A 361 24.24 -2.36 11.70
C ARG A 361 23.77 -3.64 11.02
N GLN A 362 22.87 -3.57 10.05
CA GLN A 362 22.41 -4.75 9.30
C GLN A 362 23.54 -5.39 8.49
N VAL A 363 24.38 -4.56 7.85
CA VAL A 363 25.46 -5.06 6.99
C VAL A 363 26.66 -5.52 7.83
N TYR A 364 27.08 -4.70 8.80
CA TYR A 364 28.33 -4.86 9.52
C TYR A 364 28.18 -5.39 10.97
N GLY A 365 26.98 -5.40 11.53
CA GLY A 365 26.70 -5.79 12.92
C GLY A 365 26.57 -4.58 13.85
N ASP A 366 26.07 -4.82 15.06
CA ASP A 366 25.67 -3.76 16.00
C ASP A 366 26.81 -2.80 16.41
N ASP A 367 28.06 -3.29 16.36
CA ASP A 367 29.25 -2.50 16.66
C ASP A 367 29.55 -1.41 15.60
N TYR A 368 28.95 -1.47 14.42
CA TYR A 368 29.25 -0.57 13.29
C TYR A 368 28.22 0.55 13.08
N GLY A 369 27.38 0.81 14.08
CA GLY A 369 26.47 1.96 14.06
C GLY A 369 27.21 3.32 14.03
N LEU A 370 26.45 4.37 13.74
CA LEU A 370 26.97 5.75 13.73
C LEU A 370 27.37 6.18 15.14
N VAL A 371 28.52 6.85 15.24
CA VAL A 371 28.92 7.59 16.45
C VAL A 371 28.70 9.06 16.17
N ILE A 372 27.80 9.70 16.94
CA ILE A 372 27.40 11.09 16.74
C ILE A 372 27.74 11.89 17.99
N GLU A 373 28.56 12.92 17.81
CA GLU A 373 28.94 13.88 18.84
C GLU A 373 28.37 15.25 18.44
N THR A 374 27.54 15.85 19.30
CA THR A 374 26.95 17.16 19.03
C THR A 374 26.61 17.87 20.34
N GLY A 375 26.48 19.19 20.27
CA GLY A 375 25.98 20.02 21.35
C GLY A 375 25.45 21.33 20.79
N ILE A 376 24.56 21.99 21.53
CA ILE A 376 24.00 23.29 21.12
C ILE A 376 25.15 24.30 20.96
N GLY A 377 25.32 24.81 19.74
CA GLY A 377 26.38 25.75 19.34
C GLY A 377 27.76 25.14 19.09
N ALA A 378 27.89 23.80 19.14
CA ALA A 378 29.15 23.08 18.96
C ALA A 378 29.24 22.31 17.63
N GLY A 379 28.26 22.48 16.74
CA GLY A 379 28.17 21.72 15.50
C GLY A 379 27.84 20.24 15.72
N MET A 380 28.18 19.42 14.74
CA MET A 380 27.94 17.98 14.75
C MET A 380 29.11 17.25 14.10
N ARG A 381 29.60 16.21 14.76
CA ARG A 381 30.61 15.27 14.25
C ARG A 381 29.97 13.89 14.16
N ILE A 382 29.96 13.32 12.96
CA ILE A 382 29.47 11.98 12.68
C ILE A 382 30.66 11.12 12.26
N THR A 383 30.87 10.01 12.97
CA THR A 383 31.93 9.05 12.68
C THR A 383 31.32 7.73 12.21
N VAL A 384 31.78 7.26 11.06
CA VAL A 384 31.42 5.99 10.43
C VAL A 384 32.66 5.10 10.40
N ARG A 385 32.55 3.88 10.90
CA ARG A 385 33.61 2.88 10.82
C ARG A 385 33.23 1.83 9.79
N LEU A 386 34.13 1.54 8.88
CA LEU A 386 33.90 0.58 7.79
C LEU A 386 34.99 -0.48 7.83
N PRO A 387 34.66 -1.77 7.97
CA PRO A 387 35.68 -2.81 7.90
C PRO A 387 36.25 -2.89 6.48
N LYS A 388 37.58 -2.90 6.34
CA LYS A 388 38.24 -2.96 5.02
C LYS A 388 37.92 -4.25 4.25
N TYR A 389 37.55 -5.31 4.97
CA TYR A 389 37.15 -6.57 4.38
C TYR A 389 35.95 -7.18 5.13
N ARG A 390 34.91 -7.55 4.36
CA ARG A 390 33.80 -8.37 4.84
C ARG A 390 33.30 -9.29 3.72
N ALA A 391 33.09 -10.56 4.06
CA ALA A 391 32.57 -11.54 3.10
C ALA A 391 31.16 -11.11 2.62
N GLY A 392 30.95 -11.08 1.30
CA GLY A 392 29.67 -10.69 0.70
C GLY A 392 29.46 -9.18 0.50
N VAL A 393 30.41 -8.33 0.91
CA VAL A 393 30.34 -6.86 0.74
C VAL A 393 31.46 -6.43 -0.20
N HIS A 394 31.17 -6.30 -1.49
CA HIS A 394 32.14 -5.98 -2.53
C HIS A 394 31.58 -4.87 -3.42
N GLY A 395 32.43 -3.91 -3.80
CA GLY A 395 32.04 -2.88 -4.77
C GLY A 395 31.66 -3.51 -6.11
N SER A 396 30.57 -3.04 -6.70
CA SER A 396 30.02 -3.53 -7.97
C SER A 396 30.69 -2.97 -9.20
#